data_AF-A0A7K0CKL0-F1
#
_entry.id   AF-A0A7K0CKL0-F1
#
_cell.length_a   1.000
_cell.length_b   1.000
_cell.length_c   1.000
_cell.angle_alpha   90.00
_cell.angle_beta   90.00
_cell.angle_gamma   90.00
#
_symmetry.space_group_name_H-M   'P 1'
#
loop_
_entity.id
_entity.type
_entity.pdbx_description
1 polymer ?
#
loop_
_entity_poly.entity_id
_entity_poly.type
_entity_poly.pdbx_seq_one_letter_code
_entity_poly.pdbx_strand_id
1 'polypeptide(L)'
;MRSPSLCHAPGKNRGSSPRTRRRGSVGLAITLATALAGALVVLLGVPSANAAVGAGTYTVANGASGLCLTLPGSGTGVQLQQAACNGATTQKWTLTAAGGGFTVRSVSSGLCVGVRDASTSAGKVIEQQTCNGSATQTWTPTASGSNYRLVNGNGGKCMNTKDNSTAAGALVQTNSCDSVATKQWTLTGSDGTPPTGDPDPTEPDPDPTDPDPGTPPVPDTSLAGWATQGGGTTGGSGGPTVTVTSLAALTDAVAQDGRLTVRVNGNFSCSVGVRVSSDKTVIGVGSSSGLNGCGLGMKDVDNVVVRNMKISNVRAGNGNGDAIHIDGATHLWLDHNDLSSDLSHDLDYYDGLLDMTHGADYITVSWNVLHDHYKCSLVGHSDSNASEDRGHLRVTYHHNKFSNCYQRNPRVRFANPVHVYNNYYTMGGGPEDYSYGVATTMGAGVLVEGNYFENIAEPTHLSEGDSDGGSLVARNNTLVNSGPVLTSGSVGSIPYAFTAESSGTVKASVNAGAGTGKISG
;
A
#
# COMPACT_ATOMS: atom_id res chain seq x y z
N MET A 1 38.99 -57.21 0.46
CA MET A 1 39.54 -57.53 -0.88
C MET A 1 38.39 -57.50 -1.91
N ARG A 2 38.62 -57.85 -3.19
CA ARG A 2 37.70 -57.57 -4.32
C ARG A 2 36.49 -58.53 -4.43
N SER A 3 35.36 -57.98 -4.91
CA SER A 3 34.52 -58.31 -6.11
C SER A 3 34.54 -59.72 -6.72
N PRO A 4 33.58 -60.13 -7.62
CA PRO A 4 32.56 -59.37 -8.40
C PRO A 4 31.11 -59.90 -8.13
N SER A 5 30.04 -59.80 -8.95
CA SER A 5 29.76 -59.37 -10.35
C SER A 5 28.27 -58.89 -10.46
N LEU A 6 27.46 -58.85 -11.54
CA LEU A 6 27.49 -59.28 -12.96
C LEU A 6 26.42 -58.47 -13.77
N CYS A 7 26.53 -58.35 -15.10
CA CYS A 7 25.51 -57.76 -16.00
C CYS A 7 25.38 -58.53 -17.35
N HIS A 8 24.41 -58.16 -18.21
CA HIS A 8 24.20 -58.72 -19.57
C HIS A 8 23.74 -57.66 -20.61
N ALA A 9 23.78 -58.00 -21.91
CA ALA A 9 23.50 -57.16 -23.10
C ALA A 9 22.97 -58.08 -24.26
N PRO A 10 22.98 -57.79 -25.60
CA PRO A 10 23.30 -56.57 -26.41
C PRO A 10 22.42 -56.33 -27.71
N GLY A 11 22.76 -55.33 -28.56
CA GLY A 11 22.40 -55.21 -30.01
C GLY A 11 22.63 -53.79 -30.58
N LYS A 12 23.42 -53.50 -31.65
CA LYS A 12 23.38 -53.81 -33.12
C LYS A 12 22.25 -53.09 -33.90
N ASN A 13 22.41 -52.55 -35.13
CA ASN A 13 23.46 -52.67 -36.18
C ASN A 13 23.38 -51.52 -37.26
N ARG A 14 24.49 -51.25 -38.00
CA ARG A 14 24.71 -50.82 -39.45
C ARG A 14 23.62 -50.05 -40.28
N GLY A 15 23.92 -49.28 -41.33
CA GLY A 15 25.20 -48.80 -41.93
C GLY A 15 25.25 -48.74 -43.49
N SER A 16 25.76 -47.62 -44.07
CA SER A 16 26.24 -47.39 -45.47
C SER A 16 25.24 -47.11 -46.63
N SER A 17 25.78 -46.59 -47.76
CA SER A 17 25.07 -45.98 -48.93
C SER A 17 25.93 -46.07 -50.21
N PRO A 18 25.36 -45.96 -51.44
CA PRO A 18 26.11 -45.51 -52.63
C PRO A 18 25.43 -44.39 -53.47
N ARG A 19 26.19 -43.84 -54.44
CA ARG A 19 25.86 -42.67 -55.32
C ARG A 19 25.80 -43.04 -56.82
N THR A 20 25.13 -42.21 -57.64
CA THR A 20 25.37 -42.05 -59.10
C THR A 20 25.18 -40.59 -59.58
N ARG A 21 25.45 -40.29 -60.87
CA ARG A 21 25.49 -38.95 -61.55
C ARG A 21 24.66 -39.02 -62.86
N ARG A 22 24.38 -38.00 -63.70
CA ARG A 22 24.89 -36.64 -64.10
C ARG A 22 23.70 -35.94 -64.89
N ARG A 23 23.67 -34.74 -65.52
CA ARG A 23 24.53 -33.55 -65.81
C ARG A 23 23.61 -32.38 -66.27
N GLY A 24 23.93 -31.12 -65.95
CA GLY A 24 23.30 -29.89 -66.53
C GLY A 24 22.90 -28.89 -65.42
N SER A 25 23.36 -27.63 -65.34
CA SER A 25 23.32 -26.50 -66.32
C SER A 25 21.87 -26.07 -66.58
N VAL A 26 21.38 -24.86 -66.26
CA VAL A 26 21.94 -23.50 -65.98
C VAL A 26 21.10 -22.89 -64.82
N GLY A 27 21.46 -21.88 -64.00
CA GLY A 27 22.60 -20.97 -63.95
C GLY A 27 22.14 -19.51 -63.80
N LEU A 28 21.78 -19.08 -62.58
CA LEU A 28 21.58 -17.68 -62.20
C LEU A 28 21.86 -17.52 -60.68
N ALA A 29 22.43 -16.39 -60.27
CA ALA A 29 22.72 -16.09 -58.87
C ALA A 29 21.97 -14.83 -58.42
N ILE A 30 21.24 -14.92 -57.31
CA ILE A 30 20.62 -13.80 -56.59
C ILE A 30 20.93 -13.95 -55.10
N THR A 31 21.10 -12.84 -54.41
CA THR A 31 21.75 -12.72 -53.09
C THR A 31 20.94 -13.21 -51.90
N LEU A 32 21.66 -13.65 -50.86
CA LEU A 32 21.13 -14.09 -49.58
C LEU A 32 20.71 -12.89 -48.70
N ALA A 33 19.47 -12.87 -48.23
CA ALA A 33 19.00 -11.94 -47.19
C ALA A 33 17.77 -12.51 -46.45
N THR A 34 18.00 -13.27 -45.37
CA THR A 34 16.91 -13.75 -44.49
C THR A 34 16.62 -12.72 -43.40
N ALA A 35 15.54 -11.95 -43.58
CA ALA A 35 14.99 -11.09 -42.53
C ALA A 35 13.67 -11.68 -42.02
N LEU A 36 13.61 -12.10 -40.75
CA LEU A 36 12.34 -12.38 -40.08
C LEU A 36 11.63 -11.05 -39.80
N ALA A 37 10.45 -10.85 -40.40
CA ALA A 37 9.59 -9.73 -40.06
C ALA A 37 8.93 -9.98 -38.69
N GLY A 38 9.61 -9.60 -37.61
CA GLY A 38 9.00 -9.52 -36.29
C GLY A 38 7.91 -8.45 -36.28
N ALA A 39 6.68 -8.81 -35.92
CA ALA A 39 5.57 -7.86 -35.83
C ALA A 39 5.78 -6.93 -34.63
N LEU A 40 6.20 -5.68 -34.91
CA LEU A 40 6.36 -4.66 -33.89
C LEU A 40 4.99 -4.19 -33.40
N VAL A 41 4.53 -4.71 -32.26
CA VAL A 41 3.35 -4.18 -31.57
C VAL A 41 3.72 -2.82 -30.97
N VAL A 42 3.33 -1.75 -31.65
CA VAL A 42 3.44 -0.39 -31.10
C VAL A 42 2.37 -0.24 -30.02
N LEU A 43 2.75 -0.44 -28.75
CA LEU A 43 1.94 0.05 -27.64
C LEU A 43 1.88 1.57 -27.75
N LEU A 44 0.67 2.11 -27.94
CA LEU A 44 0.42 3.52 -27.74
C LEU A 44 0.65 3.83 -26.26
N GLY A 45 1.69 4.60 -25.96
CA GLY A 45 2.02 4.98 -24.59
C GLY A 45 0.88 5.77 -23.96
N VAL A 46 0.23 5.19 -22.95
CA VAL A 46 -0.63 5.97 -22.05
C VAL A 46 0.20 7.09 -21.42
N PRO A 47 -0.26 8.35 -21.42
CA PRO A 47 0.48 9.44 -20.79
C PRO A 47 0.58 9.17 -19.29
N SER A 48 1.80 9.20 -18.76
CA SER A 48 2.06 8.99 -17.34
C SER A 48 1.25 9.98 -16.49
N ALA A 49 0.45 9.47 -15.56
CA ALA A 49 -0.23 10.30 -14.59
C ALA A 49 0.78 11.06 -13.72
N ASN A 50 0.51 12.32 -13.41
CA ASN A 50 1.33 13.09 -12.50
C ASN A 50 1.27 12.52 -11.08
N ALA A 51 2.44 12.40 -10.45
CA ALA A 51 2.53 12.14 -9.02
C ALA A 51 1.87 13.29 -8.21
N ALA A 52 1.47 13.01 -6.97
CA ALA A 52 1.03 14.06 -6.07
C ALA A 52 2.18 15.04 -5.77
N VAL A 53 1.90 16.35 -5.81
CA VAL A 53 2.79 17.38 -5.26
C VAL A 53 2.45 17.54 -3.79
N GLY A 54 3.47 17.46 -2.92
CA GLY A 54 3.34 17.77 -1.50
C GLY A 54 4.34 18.81 -1.02
N ALA A 55 4.43 19.01 0.30
CA ALA A 55 5.29 20.02 0.92
C ALA A 55 6.78 19.69 0.74
N GLY A 56 7.55 20.56 0.09
CA GLY A 56 8.96 20.31 -0.23
C GLY A 56 9.59 21.42 -1.07
N THR A 57 10.89 21.33 -1.37
CA THR A 57 11.60 22.37 -2.15
C THR A 57 11.67 22.02 -3.63
N TYR A 58 10.96 22.76 -4.48
CA TYR A 58 10.83 22.51 -5.91
C TYR A 58 11.53 23.57 -6.77
N THR A 59 12.05 23.14 -7.92
CA THR A 59 12.18 23.98 -9.10
C THR A 59 10.84 23.94 -9.84
N VAL A 60 10.32 25.11 -10.25
CA VAL A 60 9.01 25.22 -10.92
C VAL A 60 9.23 25.79 -12.32
N ALA A 61 8.93 25.03 -13.38
CA ALA A 61 9.15 25.42 -14.77
C ALA A 61 7.83 25.57 -15.55
N ASN A 62 7.73 26.54 -16.46
CA ASN A 62 6.49 26.79 -17.20
C ASN A 62 6.30 25.80 -18.36
N GLY A 63 5.09 25.23 -18.49
CA GLY A 63 4.77 24.18 -19.45
C GLY A 63 4.79 24.59 -20.93
N ALA A 64 4.84 25.89 -21.24
CA ALA A 64 4.95 26.39 -22.62
C ALA A 64 6.37 26.83 -23.03
N SER A 65 7.21 27.23 -22.07
CA SER A 65 8.53 27.84 -22.35
C SER A 65 9.71 27.03 -21.81
N GLY A 66 9.48 26.11 -20.87
CA GLY A 66 10.53 25.44 -20.09
C GLY A 66 11.30 26.37 -19.15
N LEU A 67 10.90 27.65 -19.02
CA LEU A 67 11.57 28.64 -18.19
C LEU A 67 11.12 28.54 -16.73
N CYS A 68 12.05 28.74 -15.80
CA CYS A 68 11.82 28.60 -14.37
C CYS A 68 11.14 29.84 -13.78
N LEU A 69 10.16 29.62 -12.90
CA LEU A 69 9.59 30.60 -12.00
C LEU A 69 10.72 31.20 -11.15
N THR A 70 10.97 32.49 -11.33
CA THR A 70 12.15 33.19 -10.85
C THR A 70 11.73 34.41 -10.07
N LEU A 71 12.31 34.59 -8.88
CA LEU A 71 12.26 35.83 -8.13
C LEU A 71 13.33 36.81 -8.64
N PRO A 72 12.98 37.97 -9.22
CA PRO A 72 13.96 38.89 -9.81
C PRO A 72 14.64 39.84 -8.81
N GLY A 73 14.22 39.86 -7.54
CA GLY A 73 14.75 40.78 -6.53
C GLY A 73 14.27 40.48 -5.11
N SER A 74 14.86 41.16 -4.12
CA SER A 74 14.55 41.01 -2.69
C SER A 74 13.51 42.01 -2.18
N GLY A 75 12.81 41.65 -1.11
CA GLY A 75 11.83 42.52 -0.44
C GLY A 75 10.38 42.33 -0.92
N THR A 76 9.42 42.70 -0.07
CA THR A 76 7.99 42.56 -0.37
C THR A 76 7.55 43.42 -1.56
N GLY A 77 6.54 42.97 -2.30
CA GLY A 77 5.99 43.65 -3.48
C GLY A 77 6.71 43.33 -4.80
N VAL A 78 7.82 42.58 -4.77
CA VAL A 78 8.52 42.13 -5.98
C VAL A 78 7.67 41.08 -6.71
N GLN A 79 7.21 41.42 -7.91
CA GLN A 79 6.49 40.53 -8.82
C GLN A 79 7.40 39.41 -9.34
N LEU A 80 6.87 38.19 -9.43
CA LEU A 80 7.59 37.04 -9.98
C LEU A 80 7.64 37.11 -11.52
N GLN A 81 8.64 36.48 -12.12
CA GLN A 81 8.81 36.34 -13.57
C GLN A 81 9.21 34.91 -13.96
N GLN A 82 9.25 34.58 -15.25
CA GLN A 82 10.00 33.40 -15.74
C GLN A 82 11.39 33.80 -16.25
N ALA A 83 12.39 32.95 -16.07
CA ALA A 83 13.74 33.12 -16.63
C ALA A 83 14.41 31.78 -16.93
N ALA A 84 15.56 31.79 -17.62
CA ALA A 84 16.31 30.57 -17.91
C ALA A 84 16.66 29.82 -16.61
N CYS A 85 16.37 28.50 -16.58
CA CYS A 85 16.66 27.66 -15.43
C CYS A 85 18.17 27.56 -15.20
N ASN A 86 18.63 27.97 -14.01
CA ASN A 86 20.04 28.02 -13.63
C ASN A 86 20.34 27.41 -12.24
N GLY A 87 19.31 26.93 -11.53
CA GLY A 87 19.44 26.26 -10.24
C GLY A 87 19.68 27.18 -9.03
N ALA A 88 19.67 28.50 -9.22
CA ALA A 88 19.83 29.48 -8.15
C ALA A 88 18.70 29.39 -7.11
N THR A 89 18.95 29.82 -5.88
CA THR A 89 17.96 29.85 -4.80
C THR A 89 16.74 30.75 -5.10
N THR A 90 16.88 31.71 -6.03
CA THR A 90 15.78 32.54 -6.55
C THR A 90 14.82 31.79 -7.49
N GLN A 91 15.16 30.54 -7.86
CA GLN A 91 14.31 29.61 -8.63
C GLN A 91 13.87 28.38 -7.83
N LYS A 92 14.24 28.31 -6.55
CA LYS A 92 13.83 27.24 -5.62
C LYS A 92 12.72 27.73 -4.69
N TRP A 93 11.68 26.92 -4.57
CA TRP A 93 10.44 27.27 -3.90
C TRP A 93 10.04 26.16 -2.92
N THR A 94 10.03 26.46 -1.63
CA THR A 94 9.58 25.54 -0.58
C THR A 94 8.06 25.66 -0.45
N LEU A 95 7.36 24.59 -0.82
CA LEU A 95 5.95 24.38 -0.52
C LEU A 95 5.82 23.92 0.94
N THR A 96 4.95 24.54 1.71
CA THR A 96 4.58 24.12 3.06
C THR A 96 3.06 24.20 3.19
N ALA A 97 2.41 23.11 3.61
CA ALA A 97 0.95 23.03 3.56
C ALA A 97 0.27 24.11 4.41
N ALA A 98 -0.85 24.62 3.90
CA ALA A 98 -1.72 25.59 4.54
C ALA A 98 -3.03 25.69 3.75
N GLY A 99 -4.17 25.61 4.45
CA GLY A 99 -5.48 26.00 3.91
C GLY A 99 -5.86 25.34 2.59
N GLY A 100 -5.84 24.01 2.52
CA GLY A 100 -6.20 23.23 1.33
C GLY A 100 -5.20 23.29 0.16
N GLY A 101 -3.99 23.80 0.42
CA GLY A 101 -2.90 23.89 -0.56
C GLY A 101 -1.57 24.11 0.14
N PHE A 102 -0.66 24.85 -0.50
CA PHE A 102 0.65 25.18 0.06
C PHE A 102 0.88 26.69 0.09
N THR A 103 1.43 27.20 1.18
CA THR A 103 2.25 28.41 1.07
C THR A 103 3.47 28.09 0.21
N VAL A 104 3.70 28.92 -0.81
CA VAL A 104 4.86 28.78 -1.71
C VAL A 104 5.88 29.82 -1.28
N ARG A 105 6.98 29.39 -0.64
CA ARG A 105 8.00 30.27 -0.05
C ARG A 105 9.27 30.28 -0.89
N SER A 106 9.85 31.45 -1.16
CA SER A 106 11.16 31.51 -1.85
C SER A 106 12.28 31.05 -0.92
N VAL A 107 13.13 30.14 -1.39
CA VAL A 107 14.34 29.73 -0.66
C VAL A 107 15.34 30.89 -0.54
N SER A 108 15.34 31.84 -1.47
CA SER A 108 16.26 32.99 -1.45
C SER A 108 15.89 34.12 -0.49
N SER A 109 14.63 34.25 -0.09
CA SER A 109 14.15 35.38 0.72
C SER A 109 13.32 35.00 1.95
N GLY A 110 12.85 33.76 2.06
CA GLY A 110 11.96 33.30 3.13
C GLY A 110 10.52 33.87 3.05
N LEU A 111 10.22 34.69 2.05
CA LEU A 111 8.91 35.32 1.82
C LEU A 111 7.97 34.43 0.99
N CYS A 112 6.67 34.62 1.16
CA CYS A 112 5.62 33.81 0.53
C CYS A 112 5.10 34.46 -0.75
N VAL A 113 4.78 33.63 -1.75
CA VAL A 113 4.15 34.06 -3.01
C VAL A 113 2.67 34.33 -2.75
N GLY A 114 2.24 35.56 -2.94
CA GLY A 114 0.86 36.01 -2.74
C GLY A 114 0.29 36.77 -3.93
N VAL A 115 -1.04 36.86 -3.96
CA VAL A 115 -1.75 37.74 -4.90
C VAL A 115 -1.86 39.14 -4.31
N ARG A 116 -1.47 40.16 -5.08
CA ARG A 116 -1.52 41.57 -4.67
C ARG A 116 -2.96 42.01 -4.37
N ASP A 117 -3.10 42.88 -3.37
CA ASP A 117 -4.36 43.48 -2.90
C ASP A 117 -5.45 42.46 -2.50
N ALA A 118 -5.07 41.23 -2.13
CA ALA A 118 -6.00 40.12 -1.86
C ALA A 118 -7.03 39.88 -2.98
N SER A 119 -6.66 40.18 -4.23
CA SER A 119 -7.65 40.37 -5.30
C SER A 119 -8.01 39.09 -6.05
N THR A 120 -9.30 38.78 -6.15
CA THR A 120 -9.84 37.59 -6.84
C THR A 120 -9.99 37.76 -8.37
N SER A 121 -9.65 38.94 -8.90
CA SER A 121 -9.75 39.24 -10.34
C SER A 121 -8.66 38.52 -11.16
N ALA A 122 -8.95 38.27 -12.45
CA ALA A 122 -7.93 37.85 -13.41
C ALA A 122 -6.96 39.00 -13.72
N GLY A 123 -5.72 38.67 -14.13
CA GLY A 123 -4.67 39.63 -14.44
C GLY A 123 -4.02 40.29 -13.22
N LYS A 124 -4.25 39.77 -12.01
CA LYS A 124 -3.70 40.35 -10.77
C LYS A 124 -2.29 39.84 -10.50
N VAL A 125 -1.46 40.70 -9.94
CA VAL A 125 -0.02 40.46 -9.78
C VAL A 125 0.25 39.37 -8.74
N ILE A 126 1.17 38.46 -9.07
CA ILE A 126 1.72 37.46 -8.17
C ILE A 126 3.13 37.91 -7.75
N GLU A 127 3.34 38.07 -6.45
CA GLU A 127 4.49 38.76 -5.86
C GLU A 127 4.95 38.08 -4.56
N GLN A 128 6.15 38.38 -4.08
CA GLN A 128 6.54 37.97 -2.72
C GLN A 128 6.01 38.95 -1.66
N GLN A 129 5.49 38.40 -0.57
CA GLN A 129 4.86 39.10 0.55
C GLN A 129 5.34 38.49 1.89
N THR A 130 5.14 39.23 2.98
CA THR A 130 5.28 38.68 4.34
C THR A 130 4.31 37.51 4.50
N CYS A 131 4.84 36.33 4.86
CA CYS A 131 4.03 35.14 5.08
C CYS A 131 3.00 35.37 6.20
N ASN A 132 1.72 35.24 5.87
CA ASN A 132 0.60 35.46 6.80
C ASN A 132 -0.42 34.32 6.82
N GLY A 133 -0.22 33.25 6.04
CA GLY A 133 -1.09 32.07 5.98
C GLY A 133 -2.46 32.28 5.32
N SER A 134 -2.79 33.50 4.87
CA SER A 134 -4.08 33.78 4.23
C SER A 134 -4.22 33.05 2.90
N ALA A 135 -5.47 32.79 2.48
CA ALA A 135 -5.79 32.16 1.19
C ALA A 135 -5.22 32.90 -0.05
N THR A 136 -4.81 34.16 0.11
CA THR A 136 -4.11 34.94 -0.93
C THR A 136 -2.69 34.42 -1.21
N GLN A 137 -2.11 33.69 -0.26
CA GLN A 137 -0.75 33.13 -0.29
C GLN A 137 -0.73 31.59 -0.36
N THR A 138 -1.89 30.93 -0.33
CA THR A 138 -2.01 29.48 -0.54
C THR A 138 -2.21 29.14 -2.02
N TRP A 139 -1.57 28.06 -2.47
CA TRP A 139 -1.59 27.59 -3.84
C TRP A 139 -1.76 26.07 -3.88
N THR A 140 -2.79 25.59 -4.57
CA THR A 140 -3.11 24.17 -4.72
C THR A 140 -2.68 23.69 -6.11
N PRO A 141 -1.72 22.75 -6.25
CA PRO A 141 -1.34 22.15 -7.52
C PRO A 141 -2.41 21.16 -8.01
N THR A 142 -3.16 21.53 -9.05
CA THR A 142 -4.15 20.66 -9.70
C THR A 142 -3.58 20.07 -10.99
N ALA A 143 -3.69 18.75 -11.17
CA ALA A 143 -3.18 18.06 -12.37
C ALA A 143 -3.80 18.59 -13.69
N SER A 144 -2.99 18.58 -14.75
CA SER A 144 -3.30 19.16 -16.06
C SER A 144 -2.44 18.53 -17.16
N GLY A 145 -2.81 17.35 -17.64
CA GLY A 145 -1.95 16.57 -18.54
C GLY A 145 -0.71 16.09 -17.78
N SER A 146 0.49 16.32 -18.32
CA SER A 146 1.77 16.01 -17.67
C SER A 146 2.26 17.09 -16.68
N ASN A 147 1.46 18.12 -16.41
CA ASN A 147 1.81 19.31 -15.62
C ASN A 147 0.76 19.60 -14.54
N TYR A 148 0.98 20.66 -13.75
CA TYR A 148 0.03 21.19 -12.77
C TYR A 148 -0.39 22.62 -13.10
N ARG A 149 -1.64 22.98 -12.79
CA ARG A 149 -2.05 24.38 -12.60
C ARG A 149 -1.90 24.72 -11.11
N LEU A 150 -1.26 25.84 -10.78
CA LEU A 150 -1.18 26.33 -9.40
C LEU A 150 -2.37 27.27 -9.15
N VAL A 151 -3.40 26.78 -8.45
CA VAL A 151 -4.65 27.50 -8.17
C VAL A 151 -4.50 28.29 -6.86
N ASN A 152 -4.77 29.59 -6.85
CA ASN A 152 -4.76 30.38 -5.61
C ASN A 152 -6.02 30.12 -4.77
N GLY A 153 -5.87 29.93 -3.45
CA GLY A 153 -6.99 29.70 -2.54
C GLY A 153 -8.01 30.86 -2.54
N ASN A 154 -7.54 32.10 -2.70
CA ASN A 154 -8.40 33.27 -2.79
C ASN A 154 -8.96 33.47 -4.22
N GLY A 155 -10.14 32.92 -4.47
CA GLY A 155 -10.91 33.15 -5.70
C GLY A 155 -10.59 32.20 -6.86
N GLY A 156 -9.79 31.15 -6.64
CA GLY A 156 -9.66 30.02 -7.57
C GLY A 156 -9.06 30.39 -8.93
N LYS A 157 -8.05 31.27 -8.95
CA LYS A 157 -7.37 31.73 -10.18
C LYS A 157 -5.97 31.14 -10.28
N CYS A 158 -5.55 30.79 -11.49
CA CYS A 158 -4.31 30.05 -11.73
C CYS A 158 -3.11 30.95 -11.99
N MET A 159 -1.94 30.53 -11.52
CA MET A 159 -0.65 31.15 -11.83
C MET A 159 -0.34 31.03 -13.33
N ASN A 160 -0.04 32.16 -13.97
CA ASN A 160 -0.01 32.30 -15.43
C ASN A 160 1.09 33.29 -15.85
N THR A 161 1.89 33.00 -16.88
CA THR A 161 2.78 34.00 -17.48
C THR A 161 1.96 35.07 -18.21
N LYS A 162 2.27 36.35 -17.95
CA LYS A 162 1.49 37.48 -18.45
C LYS A 162 1.38 37.43 -19.97
N ASP A 163 0.15 37.66 -20.44
CA ASP A 163 -0.24 37.72 -21.85
C ASP A 163 0.16 36.47 -22.67
N ASN A 164 0.25 35.31 -22.00
CA ASN A 164 0.73 34.03 -22.53
C ASN A 164 2.15 34.09 -23.13
N SER A 165 3.01 34.97 -22.61
CA SER A 165 4.38 35.09 -23.09
C SER A 165 5.25 33.89 -22.67
N THR A 166 6.09 33.42 -23.60
CA THR A 166 7.14 32.41 -23.39
C THR A 166 8.54 33.04 -23.24
N ALA A 167 8.66 34.37 -23.28
CA ALA A 167 9.93 35.07 -23.15
C ALA A 167 10.46 35.11 -21.71
N ALA A 168 11.78 35.06 -21.55
CA ALA A 168 12.44 35.36 -20.28
C ALA A 168 12.17 36.82 -19.88
N GLY A 169 11.94 37.07 -18.58
CA GLY A 169 11.47 38.35 -18.06
C GLY A 169 9.95 38.54 -18.13
N ALA A 170 9.18 37.61 -18.69
CA ALA A 170 7.72 37.70 -18.64
C ALA A 170 7.22 37.56 -17.19
N LEU A 171 6.47 38.56 -16.75
CA LEU A 171 5.91 38.67 -15.40
C LEU A 171 4.80 37.63 -15.15
N VAL A 172 4.56 37.28 -13.89
CA VAL A 172 3.58 36.27 -13.48
C VAL A 172 2.35 36.93 -12.83
N GLN A 173 1.16 36.43 -13.17
CA GLN A 173 -0.15 36.96 -12.78
C GLN A 173 -1.18 35.84 -12.56
N THR A 174 -2.30 36.14 -11.93
CA THR A 174 -3.48 35.25 -11.87
C THR A 174 -4.24 35.25 -13.19
N ASN A 175 -4.89 34.15 -13.56
CA ASN A 175 -5.84 34.10 -14.68
C ASN A 175 -6.87 32.96 -14.55
N SER A 176 -7.74 32.80 -15.55
CA SER A 176 -8.58 31.61 -15.72
C SER A 176 -7.75 30.31 -15.75
N CYS A 177 -8.28 29.24 -15.17
CA CYS A 177 -7.64 27.93 -15.04
C CYS A 177 -7.86 26.99 -16.25
N ASP A 178 -7.97 27.54 -17.46
CA ASP A 178 -8.07 26.76 -18.70
C ASP A 178 -6.75 26.06 -19.07
N SER A 179 -6.79 25.26 -20.14
CA SER A 179 -5.74 24.31 -20.52
C SER A 179 -4.52 24.91 -21.22
N VAL A 180 -4.43 26.24 -21.41
CA VAL A 180 -3.29 26.86 -22.12
C VAL A 180 -1.98 26.61 -21.37
N ALA A 181 -0.95 26.13 -22.08
CA ALA A 181 0.30 25.64 -21.48
C ALA A 181 1.09 26.67 -20.65
N THR A 182 0.89 27.98 -20.89
CA THR A 182 1.48 29.09 -20.10
C THR A 182 0.92 29.21 -18.68
N LYS A 183 -0.15 28.48 -18.38
CA LYS A 183 -0.83 28.36 -17.08
C LYS A 183 -0.50 27.03 -16.38
N GLN A 184 0.22 26.17 -17.09
CA GLN A 184 0.69 24.89 -16.60
C GLN A 184 2.15 25.02 -16.15
N TRP A 185 2.52 24.26 -15.14
CA TRP A 185 3.84 24.27 -14.54
C TRP A 185 4.28 22.84 -14.23
N THR A 186 5.51 22.51 -14.58
CA THR A 186 6.20 21.30 -14.15
C THR A 186 6.86 21.58 -12.80
N LEU A 187 6.59 20.76 -11.78
CA LEU A 187 7.19 20.88 -10.45
C LEU A 187 8.19 19.75 -10.25
N THR A 188 9.48 20.09 -10.14
CA THR A 188 10.59 19.13 -10.00
C THR A 188 11.21 19.28 -8.61
N GLY A 189 11.10 18.25 -7.77
CA GLY A 189 11.69 18.25 -6.43
C GLY A 189 13.21 18.41 -6.49
N SER A 190 13.77 19.32 -5.69
CA SER A 190 15.22 19.60 -5.66
C SER A 190 16.05 18.42 -5.18
N ASP A 191 15.42 17.57 -4.35
CA ASP A 191 16.06 16.47 -3.63
C ASP A 191 15.50 15.11 -4.13
N GLY A 192 15.07 15.07 -5.40
CA GLY A 192 14.58 13.87 -6.10
C GLY A 192 13.24 13.30 -5.62
N THR A 193 12.67 13.83 -4.54
CA THR A 193 11.57 13.19 -3.80
C THR A 193 10.46 14.21 -3.50
N PRO A 194 9.17 13.95 -3.81
CA PRO A 194 8.04 14.77 -3.35
C PRO A 194 7.72 14.47 -1.87
N PRO A 195 7.84 15.42 -0.93
CA PRO A 195 7.56 15.19 0.49
C PRO A 195 6.12 15.61 0.88
N THR A 196 5.75 15.45 2.15
CA THR A 196 4.35 15.25 2.60
C THR A 196 3.88 16.22 3.68
N GLY A 197 2.55 16.32 3.88
CA GLY A 197 1.94 16.70 5.16
C GLY A 197 1.16 18.01 5.18
N ASP A 198 -0.11 17.92 5.59
CA ASP A 198 -0.98 19.01 6.10
C ASP A 198 -0.76 19.18 7.63
N PRO A 199 -1.24 20.27 8.28
CA PRO A 199 -2.25 20.05 9.33
C PRO A 199 -3.27 21.20 9.59
N ASP A 200 -4.53 20.86 9.87
CA ASP A 200 -5.16 20.84 11.22
C ASP A 200 -6.65 21.32 11.24
N PRO A 201 -7.57 20.76 12.07
CA PRO A 201 -9.01 21.02 11.95
C PRO A 201 -9.66 21.83 13.10
N THR A 202 -10.26 22.99 12.82
CA THR A 202 -11.17 23.70 13.75
C THR A 202 -12.33 24.47 13.08
N GLU A 203 -13.38 23.79 12.62
CA GLU A 203 -14.73 24.39 12.50
C GLU A 203 -15.83 23.31 12.70
N PRO A 204 -17.03 23.67 13.20
CA PRO A 204 -18.18 22.76 13.29
C PRO A 204 -19.09 22.87 12.05
N ASP A 205 -19.30 21.74 11.36
CA ASP A 205 -20.03 21.65 10.09
C ASP A 205 -21.57 21.44 10.25
N PRO A 206 -22.43 22.16 9.48
CA PRO A 206 -23.89 22.00 9.57
C PRO A 206 -24.68 21.86 8.22
N ASP A 207 -24.32 21.00 7.25
CA ASP A 207 -25.29 20.51 6.23
C ASP A 207 -25.01 19.08 5.70
N PRO A 208 -25.91 18.09 5.90
CA PRO A 208 -25.67 16.69 5.54
C PRO A 208 -25.99 16.32 4.08
N THR A 209 -25.77 17.20 3.09
CA THR A 209 -26.25 16.99 1.70
C THR A 209 -25.25 17.19 0.55
N ASP A 210 -23.99 17.59 0.79
CA ASP A 210 -22.94 17.71 -0.26
C ASP A 210 -22.00 16.47 -0.23
N PRO A 211 -21.69 15.80 -1.37
CA PRO A 211 -20.75 14.67 -1.38
C PRO A 211 -19.29 15.07 -1.07
N ASP A 212 -18.75 14.49 0.01
CA ASP A 212 -17.39 14.72 0.56
C ASP A 212 -16.27 14.85 -0.51
N PRO A 213 -15.57 16.00 -0.58
CA PRO A 213 -14.38 16.18 -1.42
C PRO A 213 -13.05 15.80 -0.72
N GLY A 214 -13.07 15.37 0.54
CA GLY A 214 -11.90 15.24 1.41
C GLY A 214 -11.18 13.89 1.39
N THR A 215 -11.84 12.80 1.01
CA THR A 215 -11.26 11.45 1.09
C THR A 215 -10.34 11.11 -0.11
N PRO A 216 -9.04 10.78 0.10
CA PRO A 216 -8.16 10.30 -0.97
C PRO A 216 -8.71 9.00 -1.62
N PRO A 217 -8.53 8.80 -2.94
CA PRO A 217 -8.96 7.56 -3.58
C PRO A 217 -8.21 6.37 -2.98
N VAL A 218 -8.97 5.43 -2.41
CA VAL A 218 -8.41 4.23 -1.77
C VAL A 218 -7.57 3.45 -2.80
N PRO A 219 -6.31 3.09 -2.48
CA PRO A 219 -5.47 2.20 -3.29
C PRO A 219 -6.16 0.87 -3.65
N ASP A 220 -5.59 0.13 -4.60
CA ASP A 220 -6.21 -1.09 -5.11
C ASP A 220 -6.53 -2.12 -4.00
N THR A 221 -7.77 -2.60 -4.01
CA THR A 221 -8.32 -3.59 -3.08
C THR A 221 -8.37 -5.00 -3.69
N SER A 222 -7.77 -5.19 -4.87
CA SER A 222 -7.56 -6.51 -5.46
C SER A 222 -6.55 -7.35 -4.67
N LEU A 223 -6.58 -8.67 -4.87
CA LEU A 223 -5.69 -9.62 -4.21
C LEU A 223 -4.24 -9.45 -4.72
N ALA A 224 -3.38 -8.90 -3.87
CA ALA A 224 -1.93 -8.93 -4.03
C ALA A 224 -1.28 -9.95 -3.08
N GLY A 225 0.06 -9.96 -3.01
CA GLY A 225 0.77 -10.71 -1.97
C GLY A 225 0.92 -12.22 -2.23
N TRP A 226 1.36 -12.94 -1.19
CA TRP A 226 1.69 -14.36 -1.24
C TRP A 226 0.52 -15.26 -1.62
N ALA A 227 -0.73 -14.88 -1.33
CA ALA A 227 -1.93 -15.62 -1.74
C ALA A 227 -2.24 -15.55 -3.25
N THR A 228 -1.45 -14.79 -4.04
CA THR A 228 -1.43 -14.88 -5.51
C THR A 228 -0.54 -16.00 -6.05
N GLN A 229 0.36 -16.54 -5.22
CA GLN A 229 1.37 -17.54 -5.60
C GLN A 229 0.84 -18.97 -5.39
N GLY A 230 1.64 -19.99 -5.73
CA GLY A 230 1.37 -21.41 -5.46
C GLY A 230 0.23 -22.06 -6.30
N GLY A 231 -0.72 -21.26 -6.75
CA GLY A 231 -1.95 -21.64 -7.46
C GLY A 231 -2.95 -20.48 -7.48
N GLY A 232 -2.88 -19.61 -6.47
CA GLY A 232 -3.68 -18.39 -6.35
C GLY A 232 -5.00 -18.63 -5.62
N THR A 233 -5.41 -17.65 -4.81
CA THR A 233 -6.62 -17.74 -4.00
C THR A 233 -7.85 -17.22 -4.75
N THR A 234 -8.93 -18.00 -4.74
CA THR A 234 -10.21 -17.73 -5.41
C THR A 234 -11.43 -17.96 -4.51
N GLY A 235 -11.25 -18.65 -3.38
CA GLY A 235 -12.34 -19.03 -2.46
C GLY A 235 -13.43 -19.84 -3.17
N GLY A 236 -14.69 -19.51 -2.84
CA GLY A 236 -15.88 -20.07 -3.46
C GLY A 236 -16.24 -19.50 -4.83
N SER A 237 -15.36 -18.70 -5.46
CA SER A 237 -15.61 -18.12 -6.78
C SER A 237 -15.81 -19.21 -7.85
N GLY A 238 -16.82 -19.04 -8.69
CA GLY A 238 -17.29 -20.03 -9.66
C GLY A 238 -18.25 -21.09 -9.08
N GLY A 239 -18.44 -21.12 -7.75
CA GLY A 239 -19.50 -21.89 -7.09
C GLY A 239 -20.81 -21.09 -6.92
N PRO A 240 -21.87 -21.73 -6.39
CA PRO A 240 -23.07 -21.04 -5.93
C PRO A 240 -22.81 -20.02 -4.82
N THR A 241 -23.79 -19.13 -4.62
CA THR A 241 -23.83 -18.15 -3.54
C THR A 241 -25.06 -18.38 -2.68
N VAL A 242 -24.89 -18.40 -1.36
CA VAL A 242 -25.96 -18.48 -0.36
C VAL A 242 -25.89 -17.31 0.61
N THR A 243 -27.03 -16.87 1.14
CA THR A 243 -27.08 -15.89 2.24
C THR A 243 -27.57 -16.57 3.50
N VAL A 244 -26.81 -16.45 4.60
CA VAL A 244 -27.09 -17.08 5.89
C VAL A 244 -27.47 -16.03 6.94
N THR A 245 -28.54 -16.29 7.69
CA THR A 245 -29.12 -15.37 8.68
C THR A 245 -29.15 -15.95 10.10
N SER A 246 -28.41 -17.05 10.34
CA SER A 246 -28.22 -17.65 11.66
C SER A 246 -26.88 -18.38 11.75
N LEU A 247 -26.38 -18.57 12.99
CA LEU A 247 -25.15 -19.32 13.27
C LEU A 247 -25.20 -20.77 12.75
N ALA A 248 -26.36 -21.42 12.85
CA ALA A 248 -26.55 -22.78 12.35
C ALA A 248 -26.41 -22.82 10.82
N ALA A 249 -27.14 -21.95 10.10
CA ALA A 249 -27.05 -21.87 8.65
C ALA A 249 -25.64 -21.46 8.17
N LEU A 250 -24.92 -20.62 8.92
CA LEU A 250 -23.51 -20.31 8.67
C LEU A 250 -22.64 -21.57 8.77
N THR A 251 -22.71 -22.27 9.92
CA THR A 251 -21.92 -23.48 10.20
C THR A 251 -22.18 -24.58 9.17
N ASP A 252 -23.46 -24.84 8.87
CA ASP A 252 -23.90 -25.83 7.89
C ASP A 252 -23.48 -25.48 6.44
N ALA A 253 -23.26 -24.20 6.13
CA ALA A 253 -22.82 -23.74 4.81
C ALA A 253 -21.30 -23.82 4.65
N VAL A 254 -20.53 -23.30 5.62
CA VAL A 254 -19.07 -23.26 5.51
C VAL A 254 -18.40 -24.63 5.65
N ALA A 255 -19.12 -25.64 6.15
CA ALA A 255 -18.66 -27.03 6.24
C ALA A 255 -18.87 -27.87 4.96
N GLN A 256 -19.58 -27.35 3.93
CA GLN A 256 -19.92 -28.13 2.73
C GLN A 256 -18.70 -28.43 1.85
N ASP A 257 -18.78 -29.48 1.02
CA ASP A 257 -17.76 -29.77 0.01
C ASP A 257 -17.84 -28.81 -1.19
N GLY A 258 -16.67 -28.44 -1.73
CA GLY A 258 -16.55 -27.66 -2.96
C GLY A 258 -16.88 -26.16 -2.85
N ARG A 259 -16.91 -25.50 -4.00
CA ARG A 259 -16.97 -24.03 -4.12
C ARG A 259 -18.29 -23.44 -3.63
N LEU A 260 -18.23 -22.59 -2.60
CA LEU A 260 -19.40 -21.89 -2.07
C LEU A 260 -19.06 -20.49 -1.56
N THR A 261 -19.82 -19.49 -2.01
CA THR A 261 -19.81 -18.14 -1.42
C THR A 261 -20.91 -18.02 -0.37
N VAL A 262 -20.55 -17.82 0.88
CA VAL A 262 -21.43 -17.72 2.05
C VAL A 262 -21.51 -16.27 2.51
N ARG A 263 -22.61 -15.60 2.15
CA ARG A 263 -22.91 -14.22 2.55
C ARG A 263 -23.53 -14.20 3.94
N VAL A 264 -22.78 -13.76 4.94
CA VAL A 264 -23.21 -13.70 6.33
C VAL A 264 -24.02 -12.43 6.56
N ASN A 265 -25.30 -12.55 6.93
CA ASN A 265 -26.19 -11.42 7.15
C ASN A 265 -26.71 -11.42 8.59
N GLY A 266 -26.00 -10.69 9.45
CA GLY A 266 -26.20 -10.64 10.90
C GLY A 266 -24.90 -10.85 11.69
N ASN A 267 -24.88 -10.40 12.94
CA ASN A 267 -23.83 -10.71 13.91
C ASN A 267 -24.33 -11.81 14.84
N PHE A 268 -23.64 -12.95 14.92
CA PHE A 268 -24.08 -14.10 15.69
C PHE A 268 -23.24 -14.32 16.94
N SER A 269 -23.88 -14.27 18.12
CA SER A 269 -23.25 -14.65 19.38
C SER A 269 -23.03 -16.17 19.46
N CYS A 270 -21.84 -16.58 19.87
CA CYS A 270 -21.41 -17.98 19.89
C CYS A 270 -20.30 -18.23 20.93
N SER A 271 -20.08 -19.50 21.27
CA SER A 271 -18.99 -19.95 22.16
C SER A 271 -18.21 -21.17 21.65
N VAL A 272 -18.59 -21.69 20.49
CA VAL A 272 -17.91 -22.79 19.79
C VAL A 272 -17.45 -22.26 18.44
N GLY A 273 -16.15 -22.39 18.15
CA GLY A 273 -15.55 -21.90 16.90
C GLY A 273 -16.15 -22.56 15.65
N VAL A 274 -16.35 -21.78 14.60
CA VAL A 274 -16.95 -22.22 13.33
C VAL A 274 -15.83 -22.69 12.41
N ARG A 275 -15.83 -23.96 12.01
CA ARG A 275 -14.83 -24.52 11.07
C ARG A 275 -15.23 -24.28 9.63
N VAL A 276 -14.29 -23.74 8.84
CA VAL A 276 -14.46 -23.44 7.40
C VAL A 276 -13.70 -24.49 6.59
N SER A 277 -14.35 -25.15 5.64
CA SER A 277 -13.71 -26.11 4.72
C SER A 277 -13.03 -25.40 3.53
N SER A 278 -12.32 -26.16 2.68
CA SER A 278 -11.68 -25.65 1.46
C SER A 278 -12.68 -25.04 0.46
N ASP A 279 -12.18 -24.25 -0.49
CA ASP A 279 -12.98 -23.62 -1.57
C ASP A 279 -14.14 -22.71 -1.05
N LYS A 280 -13.91 -21.93 0.02
CA LYS A 280 -14.94 -21.05 0.60
C LYS A 280 -14.64 -19.56 0.42
N THR A 281 -15.71 -18.79 0.19
CA THR A 281 -15.69 -17.34 0.40
C THR A 281 -16.70 -17.03 1.50
N VAL A 282 -16.25 -16.73 2.70
CA VAL A 282 -17.11 -16.23 3.80
C VAL A 282 -17.09 -14.72 3.75
N ILE A 283 -18.24 -14.07 3.51
CA ILE A 283 -18.30 -12.63 3.33
C ILE A 283 -19.45 -11.97 4.11
N GLY A 284 -19.15 -10.99 4.96
CA GLY A 284 -20.17 -10.27 5.72
C GLY A 284 -20.99 -9.32 4.84
N VAL A 285 -22.29 -9.18 5.12
CA VAL A 285 -23.20 -8.24 4.45
C VAL A 285 -23.32 -6.96 5.29
N GLY A 286 -23.06 -5.80 4.67
CA GLY A 286 -23.01 -4.50 5.38
C GLY A 286 -21.77 -4.39 6.28
N SER A 287 -21.77 -3.43 7.22
CA SER A 287 -20.64 -3.19 8.13
C SER A 287 -20.68 -4.00 9.43
N SER A 288 -21.80 -4.65 9.75
CA SER A 288 -22.08 -5.20 11.08
C SER A 288 -22.19 -6.73 11.14
N SER A 289 -22.03 -7.44 10.02
CA SER A 289 -22.18 -8.90 9.99
C SER A 289 -20.91 -9.64 10.41
N GLY A 290 -21.08 -10.77 11.10
CA GLY A 290 -19.98 -11.59 11.60
C GLY A 290 -20.31 -12.37 12.86
N LEU A 291 -19.39 -12.39 13.82
CA LEU A 291 -19.43 -13.24 15.01
C LEU A 291 -19.04 -12.49 16.30
N ASN A 292 -19.61 -12.93 17.42
CA ASN A 292 -19.25 -12.43 18.74
C ASN A 292 -19.08 -13.61 19.74
N GLY A 293 -17.92 -13.72 20.37
CA GLY A 293 -17.60 -14.77 21.33
C GLY A 293 -16.96 -16.05 20.74
N CYS A 294 -16.97 -16.24 19.42
CA CYS A 294 -16.24 -17.30 18.73
C CYS A 294 -15.68 -16.81 17.39
N GLY A 295 -14.61 -17.48 16.90
CA GLY A 295 -13.96 -17.16 15.62
C GLY A 295 -14.13 -18.23 14.54
N LEU A 296 -13.41 -18.02 13.43
CA LEU A 296 -13.34 -18.91 12.28
C LEU A 296 -12.05 -19.76 12.32
N GLY A 297 -12.19 -21.08 12.33
CA GLY A 297 -11.06 -22.02 12.28
C GLY A 297 -10.88 -22.64 10.89
N MET A 298 -9.67 -22.51 10.34
CA MET A 298 -9.25 -23.06 9.04
C MET A 298 -8.09 -24.02 9.28
N LYS A 299 -8.41 -25.30 9.50
CA LYS A 299 -7.43 -26.37 9.74
C LYS A 299 -7.34 -27.33 8.56
N ASP A 300 -6.13 -27.58 8.06
CA ASP A 300 -5.80 -28.54 6.99
C ASP A 300 -6.63 -28.34 5.70
N VAL A 301 -6.91 -27.08 5.34
CA VAL A 301 -7.76 -26.66 4.19
C VAL A 301 -7.01 -25.80 3.18
N ASP A 302 -7.57 -25.64 1.97
CA ASP A 302 -6.99 -24.85 0.89
C ASP A 302 -8.00 -23.88 0.25
N ASN A 303 -7.51 -22.79 -0.31
CA ASN A 303 -8.30 -21.85 -1.14
C ASN A 303 -9.50 -21.25 -0.38
N VAL A 304 -9.22 -20.46 0.66
CA VAL A 304 -10.25 -19.82 1.52
C VAL A 304 -10.13 -18.30 1.51
N VAL A 305 -11.28 -17.63 1.38
CA VAL A 305 -11.41 -16.17 1.41
C VAL A 305 -12.34 -15.79 2.57
N VAL A 306 -11.90 -14.88 3.45
CA VAL A 306 -12.74 -14.29 4.50
C VAL A 306 -12.73 -12.78 4.34
N ARG A 307 -13.91 -12.19 4.10
CA ARG A 307 -14.03 -10.76 3.81
C ARG A 307 -15.14 -10.06 4.56
N ASN A 308 -14.95 -8.78 4.86
CA ASN A 308 -16.00 -7.91 5.42
C ASN A 308 -16.69 -8.46 6.69
N MET A 309 -16.01 -9.32 7.46
CA MET A 309 -16.53 -9.92 8.70
C MET A 309 -16.10 -9.10 9.92
N LYS A 310 -17.03 -8.80 10.82
CA LYS A 310 -16.72 -8.30 12.18
C LYS A 310 -16.71 -9.45 13.17
N ILE A 311 -15.54 -9.82 13.68
CA ILE A 311 -15.35 -10.93 14.62
C ILE A 311 -14.78 -10.38 15.92
N SER A 312 -15.47 -10.63 17.03
CA SER A 312 -15.22 -9.91 18.28
C SER A 312 -15.26 -10.79 19.54
N ASN A 313 -14.46 -10.44 20.54
CA ASN A 313 -14.52 -10.94 21.91
C ASN A 313 -14.36 -12.47 22.06
N VAL A 314 -13.54 -13.10 21.22
CA VAL A 314 -13.30 -14.55 21.29
C VAL A 314 -12.43 -14.89 22.50
N ARG A 315 -13.04 -15.46 23.54
CA ARG A 315 -12.33 -15.93 24.74
C ARG A 315 -11.36 -17.05 24.39
N ALA A 316 -10.21 -17.09 25.07
CA ALA A 316 -9.16 -18.10 24.85
C ALA A 316 -9.68 -19.56 24.90
N GLY A 317 -10.71 -19.85 25.71
CA GLY A 317 -11.34 -21.17 25.81
C GLY A 317 -12.40 -21.51 24.74
N ASN A 318 -12.72 -20.61 23.81
CA ASN A 318 -13.80 -20.79 22.83
C ASN A 318 -13.24 -21.17 21.45
N GLY A 319 -13.46 -22.42 21.03
CA GLY A 319 -12.87 -22.93 19.78
C GLY A 319 -11.37 -23.17 19.96
N ASN A 320 -10.54 -22.33 19.34
CA ASN A 320 -9.09 -22.29 19.53
C ASN A 320 -8.60 -21.04 20.30
N GLY A 321 -9.46 -20.07 20.56
CA GLY A 321 -9.12 -18.81 21.25
C GLY A 321 -9.10 -17.54 20.39
N ASP A 322 -8.97 -17.64 19.07
CA ASP A 322 -8.76 -16.49 18.18
C ASP A 322 -9.99 -16.10 17.34
N ALA A 323 -9.99 -14.88 16.80
CA ALA A 323 -11.01 -14.41 15.86
C ALA A 323 -10.91 -15.11 14.49
N ILE A 324 -9.70 -15.31 13.95
CA ILE A 324 -9.41 -16.14 12.78
C ILE A 324 -8.16 -16.96 13.08
N HIS A 325 -8.23 -18.29 12.89
CA HIS A 325 -7.12 -19.20 13.14
C HIS A 325 -6.84 -20.09 11.93
N ILE A 326 -5.55 -20.19 11.57
CA ILE A 326 -5.07 -20.89 10.40
C ILE A 326 -4.00 -21.90 10.85
N ASP A 327 -4.24 -23.18 10.55
CA ASP A 327 -3.46 -24.33 11.06
C ASP A 327 -3.26 -25.32 9.89
N GLY A 328 -2.04 -25.42 9.36
CA GLY A 328 -1.72 -26.28 8.20
C GLY A 328 -2.39 -25.90 6.88
N ALA A 329 -3.15 -24.81 6.83
CA ALA A 329 -3.97 -24.42 5.68
C ALA A 329 -3.23 -23.51 4.69
N THR A 330 -3.60 -23.57 3.40
CA THR A 330 -2.92 -22.86 2.30
C THR A 330 -3.84 -22.01 1.42
N HIS A 331 -3.24 -21.02 0.73
CA HIS A 331 -3.94 -20.10 -0.19
C HIS A 331 -5.12 -19.38 0.47
N LEU A 332 -4.82 -18.44 1.38
CA LEU A 332 -5.83 -17.70 2.14
C LEU A 332 -5.79 -16.20 1.91
N TRP A 333 -6.96 -15.60 1.70
CA TRP A 333 -7.12 -14.14 1.59
C TRP A 333 -8.08 -13.62 2.67
N LEU A 334 -7.53 -12.88 3.63
CA LEU A 334 -8.27 -12.25 4.72
C LEU A 334 -8.33 -10.75 4.46
N ASP A 335 -9.51 -10.21 4.12
CA ASP A 335 -9.61 -8.86 3.59
C ASP A 335 -10.82 -8.01 4.03
N HIS A 336 -10.58 -6.75 4.42
CA HIS A 336 -11.61 -5.83 4.95
C HIS A 336 -12.35 -6.33 6.20
N ASN A 337 -11.74 -7.18 7.04
CA ASN A 337 -12.34 -7.64 8.28
C ASN A 337 -12.08 -6.67 9.45
N ASP A 338 -12.93 -6.75 10.47
CA ASP A 338 -12.80 -6.07 11.77
C ASP A 338 -12.61 -7.16 12.82
N LEU A 339 -11.43 -7.23 13.42
CA LEU A 339 -11.07 -8.21 14.44
C LEU A 339 -10.76 -7.47 15.74
N SER A 340 -11.50 -7.77 16.80
CA SER A 340 -11.44 -6.97 18.03
C SER A 340 -11.72 -7.73 19.33
N SER A 341 -11.30 -7.15 20.45
CA SER A 341 -11.68 -7.60 21.79
C SER A 341 -11.94 -6.39 22.70
N ASP A 342 -11.51 -6.45 23.96
CA ASP A 342 -11.36 -5.28 24.81
C ASP A 342 -10.08 -5.37 25.67
N LEU A 343 -9.67 -4.23 26.23
CA LEU A 343 -8.49 -4.09 27.11
C LEU A 343 -8.90 -3.93 28.59
N SER A 344 -10.07 -4.46 28.98
CA SER A 344 -10.61 -4.38 30.35
C SER A 344 -10.43 -5.67 31.18
N HIS A 345 -9.80 -6.68 30.58
CA HIS A 345 -9.48 -7.98 31.17
C HIS A 345 -7.96 -8.18 31.24
N ASP A 346 -7.50 -9.28 31.84
CA ASP A 346 -6.08 -9.65 31.84
C ASP A 346 -5.60 -10.17 30.46
N LEU A 347 -4.28 -10.34 30.34
CA LEU A 347 -3.57 -10.68 29.11
C LEU A 347 -4.07 -11.97 28.42
N ASP A 348 -4.56 -12.95 29.18
CA ASP A 348 -4.83 -14.31 28.68
C ASP A 348 -6.31 -14.73 28.76
N TYR A 349 -7.20 -13.81 29.16
CA TYR A 349 -8.65 -13.96 29.03
C TYR A 349 -9.12 -14.10 27.57
N TYR A 350 -8.42 -13.41 26.67
CA TYR A 350 -8.46 -13.57 25.21
C TYR A 350 -7.13 -14.22 24.75
N ASP A 351 -7.11 -15.00 23.65
CA ASP A 351 -5.82 -15.38 23.04
C ASP A 351 -5.39 -14.41 21.94
N GLY A 352 -5.34 -14.79 20.67
CA GLY A 352 -5.01 -13.88 19.56
C GLY A 352 -6.23 -13.28 18.86
N LEU A 353 -5.98 -12.50 17.80
CA LEU A 353 -7.01 -12.18 16.79
C LEU A 353 -6.78 -12.95 15.49
N LEU A 354 -5.53 -13.06 15.02
CA LEU A 354 -5.21 -13.65 13.73
C LEU A 354 -3.90 -14.45 13.78
N ASP A 355 -3.99 -15.74 14.08
CA ASP A 355 -2.82 -16.62 14.21
C ASP A 355 -2.70 -17.63 13.06
N MET A 356 -1.46 -17.83 12.60
CA MET A 356 -1.07 -18.69 11.47
C MET A 356 0.02 -19.67 11.93
N THR A 357 -0.26 -20.95 11.83
CA THR A 357 0.47 -22.01 12.55
C THR A 357 0.67 -23.28 11.71
N HIS A 358 1.51 -24.19 12.18
CA HIS A 358 1.67 -25.55 11.66
C HIS A 358 1.92 -25.63 10.14
N GLY A 359 2.88 -24.85 9.64
CA GLY A 359 3.23 -24.85 8.21
C GLY A 359 2.17 -24.24 7.27
N ALA A 360 1.18 -23.52 7.80
CA ALA A 360 0.23 -22.73 6.98
C ALA A 360 0.95 -21.79 6.00
N ASP A 361 0.38 -21.52 4.82
CA ASP A 361 1.17 -20.96 3.72
C ASP A 361 0.39 -20.20 2.64
N TYR A 362 1.11 -19.37 1.86
CA TYR A 362 0.54 -18.53 0.78
C TYR A 362 -0.65 -17.66 1.25
N ILE A 363 -0.41 -16.74 2.18
CA ILE A 363 -1.46 -15.96 2.84
C ILE A 363 -1.31 -14.46 2.52
N THR A 364 -2.43 -13.79 2.24
CA THR A 364 -2.51 -12.33 2.20
C THR A 364 -3.56 -11.83 3.20
N VAL A 365 -3.12 -10.94 4.08
CA VAL A 365 -3.89 -10.21 5.07
C VAL A 365 -3.94 -8.76 4.60
N SER A 366 -5.06 -8.30 4.06
CA SER A 366 -5.17 -6.96 3.46
C SER A 366 -6.33 -6.13 4.01
N TRP A 367 -6.17 -4.81 4.15
CA TRP A 367 -7.28 -3.91 4.48
C TRP A 367 -8.08 -4.24 5.76
N ASN A 368 -7.57 -5.06 6.67
CA ASN A 368 -8.26 -5.41 7.93
C ASN A 368 -8.00 -4.35 9.00
N VAL A 369 -8.89 -4.25 10.00
CA VAL A 369 -8.63 -3.54 11.25
C VAL A 369 -8.51 -4.58 12.36
N LEU A 370 -7.35 -4.64 13.01
CA LEU A 370 -7.10 -5.42 14.23
C LEU A 370 -6.97 -4.41 15.37
N HIS A 371 -7.82 -4.50 16.40
CA HIS A 371 -7.84 -3.47 17.43
C HIS A 371 -8.30 -3.88 18.84
N ASP A 372 -7.90 -3.05 19.81
CA ASP A 372 -8.26 -3.13 21.24
C ASP A 372 -8.03 -4.52 21.83
N HIS A 373 -6.79 -4.98 21.75
CA HIS A 373 -6.40 -6.36 22.02
C HIS A 373 -4.90 -6.50 22.33
N TYR A 374 -4.52 -7.53 23.10
CA TYR A 374 -3.12 -7.69 23.50
C TYR A 374 -2.23 -8.41 22.47
N LYS A 375 -2.67 -9.51 21.85
CA LYS A 375 -1.86 -10.48 21.09
C LYS A 375 -2.26 -10.57 19.60
N CYS A 376 -2.21 -9.45 18.86
CA CYS A 376 -3.03 -9.30 17.64
C CYS A 376 -2.77 -10.30 16.50
N SER A 377 -1.54 -10.66 16.13
CA SER A 377 -1.29 -11.66 15.07
C SER A 377 0.05 -12.40 15.17
N LEU A 378 0.01 -13.72 15.34
CA LEU A 378 1.17 -14.61 15.35
C LEU A 378 1.36 -15.35 14.02
N VAL A 379 2.62 -15.52 13.61
CA VAL A 379 3.02 -16.33 12.46
C VAL A 379 4.11 -17.31 12.94
N GLY A 380 3.72 -18.57 13.15
CA GLY A 380 4.53 -19.62 13.78
C GLY A 380 4.39 -19.61 15.29
N HIS A 381 3.84 -20.69 15.85
CA HIS A 381 3.35 -20.71 17.25
C HIS A 381 4.46 -20.98 18.30
N SER A 382 5.49 -21.76 17.96
CA SER A 382 6.45 -22.32 18.92
C SER A 382 7.88 -22.34 18.41
N ASP A 383 8.83 -21.97 19.27
CA ASP A 383 10.28 -21.96 18.99
C ASP A 383 10.82 -23.37 18.69
N SER A 384 10.12 -24.41 19.14
CA SER A 384 10.45 -25.82 18.88
C SER A 384 9.95 -26.35 17.54
N ASN A 385 9.09 -25.61 16.82
CA ASN A 385 8.38 -26.13 15.63
C ASN A 385 9.15 -26.00 14.30
N ALA A 386 10.46 -25.73 14.39
CA ALA A 386 11.32 -25.39 13.26
C ALA A 386 11.42 -26.47 12.16
N SER A 387 11.01 -27.71 12.41
CA SER A 387 10.97 -28.78 11.42
C SER A 387 9.74 -28.77 10.51
N GLU A 388 8.67 -28.10 10.94
CA GLU A 388 7.40 -27.98 10.20
C GLU A 388 7.28 -26.59 9.56
N ASP A 389 7.57 -25.53 10.32
CA ASP A 389 7.36 -24.15 9.87
C ASP A 389 8.44 -23.61 8.88
N ARG A 390 9.61 -24.26 8.78
CA ARG A 390 10.71 -23.79 7.91
C ARG A 390 10.46 -24.07 6.43
N GLY A 391 10.29 -23.00 5.65
CA GLY A 391 9.96 -23.05 4.22
C GLY A 391 8.48 -22.71 3.95
N HIS A 392 7.69 -22.58 5.00
CA HIS A 392 6.27 -22.25 5.00
C HIS A 392 6.03 -20.86 5.59
N LEU A 393 4.82 -20.58 6.09
CA LEU A 393 4.43 -19.35 6.76
C LEU A 393 4.66 -18.08 5.91
N ARG A 394 4.48 -18.19 4.57
CA ARG A 394 4.66 -17.07 3.65
C ARG A 394 3.43 -16.17 3.66
N VAL A 395 3.45 -15.20 4.57
CA VAL A 395 2.37 -14.23 4.81
C VAL A 395 2.72 -12.86 4.22
N THR A 396 1.71 -12.17 3.68
CA THR A 396 1.78 -10.76 3.28
C THR A 396 0.76 -9.95 4.08
N TYR A 397 1.19 -8.86 4.70
CA TYR A 397 0.31 -7.89 5.36
C TYR A 397 0.36 -6.57 4.59
N HIS A 398 -0.78 -6.08 4.08
CA HIS A 398 -0.83 -4.74 3.50
C HIS A 398 -2.09 -3.92 3.77
N HIS A 399 -1.91 -2.60 3.96
CA HIS A 399 -3.02 -1.66 4.17
C HIS A 399 -3.94 -2.02 5.36
N ASN A 400 -3.46 -2.83 6.30
CA ASN A 400 -4.18 -3.13 7.54
C ASN A 400 -3.96 -2.00 8.55
N LYS A 401 -4.90 -1.85 9.48
CA LYS A 401 -4.76 -1.02 10.68
C LYS A 401 -4.56 -1.91 11.90
N PHE A 402 -3.48 -1.68 12.64
CA PHE A 402 -3.26 -2.22 13.98
C PHE A 402 -3.42 -1.06 14.97
N SER A 403 -4.43 -1.12 15.84
CA SER A 403 -4.86 0.02 16.67
C SER A 403 -5.07 -0.40 18.11
N ASN A 404 -4.29 0.13 19.06
CA ASN A 404 -4.27 -0.35 20.45
C ASN A 404 -3.96 -1.87 20.53
N CYS A 405 -3.04 -2.33 19.68
CA CYS A 405 -2.51 -3.70 19.66
C CYS A 405 -1.15 -3.72 20.35
N TYR A 406 -1.01 -4.39 21.50
CA TYR A 406 0.22 -4.34 22.29
C TYR A 406 1.38 -5.14 21.70
N GLN A 407 1.21 -6.44 21.51
CA GLN A 407 2.23 -7.35 21.02
C GLN A 407 1.75 -8.12 19.78
N ARG A 408 2.70 -8.73 19.06
CA ARG A 408 2.48 -9.54 17.86
C ARG A 408 1.82 -8.74 16.70
N ASN A 409 2.53 -7.77 16.11
CA ASN A 409 1.97 -6.89 15.07
C ASN A 409 2.64 -6.94 13.67
N PRO A 410 2.84 -8.11 13.03
CA PRO A 410 2.76 -9.47 13.55
C PRO A 410 4.03 -9.88 14.33
N ARG A 411 4.01 -11.01 15.04
CA ARG A 411 5.23 -11.71 15.49
C ARG A 411 5.49 -12.90 14.57
N VAL A 412 6.67 -12.94 13.95
CA VAL A 412 7.02 -13.93 12.92
C VAL A 412 8.15 -14.84 13.38
N ARG A 413 7.98 -16.16 13.18
CA ARG A 413 8.99 -17.21 13.39
C ARG A 413 9.28 -17.96 12.09
N PHE A 414 10.55 -18.32 11.89
CA PHE A 414 11.10 -19.18 10.81
C PHE A 414 10.88 -18.74 9.35
N ALA A 415 9.76 -18.10 9.03
CA ALA A 415 9.33 -17.71 7.71
C ALA A 415 10.29 -16.71 7.07
N ASN A 416 10.73 -16.97 5.83
CA ASN A 416 11.59 -16.05 5.09
C ASN A 416 11.35 -16.18 3.58
N PRO A 417 10.85 -15.15 2.86
CA PRO A 417 10.49 -13.82 3.35
C PRO A 417 8.99 -13.66 3.68
N VAL A 418 8.69 -13.00 4.81
CA VAL A 418 7.39 -12.37 5.09
C VAL A 418 7.45 -10.90 4.66
N HIS A 419 6.33 -10.36 4.19
CA HIS A 419 6.25 -9.00 3.65
C HIS A 419 5.18 -8.20 4.38
N VAL A 420 5.56 -7.04 4.93
CA VAL A 420 4.68 -6.15 5.69
C VAL A 420 4.81 -4.76 5.09
N TYR A 421 3.84 -4.36 4.26
CA TYR A 421 3.91 -3.09 3.53
C TYR A 421 2.67 -2.21 3.59
N ASN A 422 2.86 -0.90 3.67
CA ASN A 422 1.77 0.09 3.74
C ASN A 422 0.70 -0.17 4.83
N ASN A 423 1.05 -0.78 5.96
CA ASN A 423 0.14 -0.92 7.10
C ASN A 423 0.24 0.32 8.02
N TYR A 424 -0.83 0.61 8.75
CA TYR A 424 -0.91 1.70 9.74
C TYR A 424 -0.95 1.13 11.17
N TYR A 425 0.03 1.51 11.97
CA TYR A 425 0.17 1.12 13.38
C TYR A 425 -0.08 2.35 14.26
N THR A 426 -0.96 2.24 15.25
CA THR A 426 -1.29 3.36 16.15
C THR A 426 -1.64 2.92 17.58
N MET A 427 -1.17 3.67 18.57
CA MET A 427 -1.61 3.57 19.97
C MET A 427 -2.32 4.87 20.39
N GLY A 428 -3.54 4.76 20.91
CA GLY A 428 -4.37 5.90 21.31
C GLY A 428 -3.93 6.59 22.61
N GLY A 429 -3.23 5.88 23.50
CA GLY A 429 -2.69 6.43 24.75
C GLY A 429 -1.38 7.20 24.60
N GLY A 430 -0.76 7.17 23.41
CA GLY A 430 0.66 7.47 23.22
C GLY A 430 1.50 6.20 23.20
N PRO A 431 2.84 6.30 23.02
CA PRO A 431 3.73 5.15 23.10
C PRO A 431 3.80 4.60 24.51
N GLU A 432 3.57 3.30 24.64
CA GLU A 432 3.70 2.54 25.88
C GLU A 432 4.88 1.57 25.75
N ASP A 433 5.79 1.55 26.74
CA ASP A 433 7.08 0.82 26.69
C ASP A 433 6.96 -0.70 26.44
N TYR A 434 5.77 -1.28 26.61
CA TYR A 434 5.48 -2.70 26.35
C TYR A 434 4.90 -2.96 24.94
N SER A 435 4.65 -1.93 24.13
CA SER A 435 4.01 -2.05 22.82
C SER A 435 5.01 -2.00 21.66
N TYR A 436 4.90 -2.99 20.75
CA TYR A 436 5.75 -3.09 19.56
C TYR A 436 4.98 -3.41 18.28
N GLY A 437 5.55 -2.99 17.14
CA GLY A 437 5.06 -3.27 15.80
C GLY A 437 5.50 -4.65 15.28
N VAL A 438 6.30 -4.66 14.21
CA VAL A 438 6.65 -5.92 13.53
C VAL A 438 7.78 -6.64 14.25
N ALA A 439 7.52 -7.83 14.81
CA ALA A 439 8.53 -8.65 15.47
C ALA A 439 9.04 -9.78 14.58
N THR A 440 10.37 -9.93 14.50
CA THR A 440 11.05 -11.05 13.82
C THR A 440 11.79 -11.91 14.84
N THR A 441 11.59 -13.24 14.78
CA THR A 441 12.13 -14.19 15.75
C THR A 441 12.49 -15.52 15.09
N MET A 442 13.26 -16.36 15.78
CA MET A 442 13.65 -17.71 15.38
C MET A 442 14.23 -17.82 13.95
N GLY A 443 15.02 -16.82 13.55
CA GLY A 443 15.63 -16.75 12.21
C GLY A 443 14.66 -16.44 11.06
N ALA A 444 13.46 -15.91 11.34
CA ALA A 444 12.57 -15.35 10.32
C ALA A 444 13.24 -14.23 9.52
N GLY A 445 12.71 -13.91 8.34
CA GLY A 445 13.12 -12.76 7.53
C GLY A 445 11.90 -11.93 7.13
N VAL A 446 11.81 -10.70 7.63
CA VAL A 446 10.65 -9.81 7.40
C VAL A 446 11.06 -8.53 6.69
N LEU A 447 10.44 -8.24 5.54
CA LEU A 447 10.58 -6.97 4.83
C LEU A 447 9.48 -6.01 5.28
N VAL A 448 9.87 -4.92 5.95
CA VAL A 448 8.96 -3.92 6.54
C VAL A 448 9.08 -2.62 5.76
N GLU A 449 8.20 -2.38 4.79
CA GLU A 449 8.33 -1.24 3.88
C GLU A 449 7.10 -0.34 3.69
N GLY A 450 7.30 0.98 3.63
CA GLY A 450 6.21 1.91 3.34
C GLY A 450 5.12 2.00 4.41
N ASN A 451 5.30 1.42 5.61
CA ASN A 451 4.31 1.45 6.70
C ASN A 451 4.30 2.81 7.42
N TYR A 452 3.22 3.12 8.12
CA TYR A 452 3.07 4.30 8.98
C TYR A 452 2.98 3.83 10.43
N PHE A 453 3.93 4.24 11.27
CA PHE A 453 3.89 4.01 12.72
C PHE A 453 3.64 5.32 13.45
N GLU A 454 2.63 5.35 14.30
CA GLU A 454 2.25 6.48 15.12
C GLU A 454 2.13 6.06 16.58
N ASN A 455 2.75 6.79 17.51
CA ASN A 455 2.73 6.45 18.93
C ASN A 455 3.22 5.01 19.25
N ILE A 456 4.14 4.43 18.47
CA ILE A 456 4.66 3.07 18.73
C ILE A 456 6.03 3.16 19.40
N ALA A 457 6.18 2.61 20.61
CA ALA A 457 7.45 2.64 21.33
C ALA A 457 8.54 1.90 20.56
N GLU A 458 8.27 0.69 20.08
CA GLU A 458 9.17 -0.07 19.20
C GLU A 458 8.49 -0.46 17.87
N PRO A 459 8.62 0.33 16.78
CA PRO A 459 8.03 0.01 15.47
C PRO A 459 8.40 -1.37 14.92
N THR A 460 9.54 -1.90 15.32
CA THR A 460 10.07 -3.20 14.90
C THR A 460 10.89 -3.84 16.02
N HIS A 461 10.61 -5.10 16.36
CA HIS A 461 11.28 -5.85 17.42
C HIS A 461 12.09 -7.01 16.81
N LEU A 462 13.30 -7.31 17.34
CA LEU A 462 14.27 -8.23 16.70
C LEU A 462 14.44 -9.58 17.42
N SER A 463 13.75 -9.78 18.53
CA SER A 463 13.66 -10.96 19.40
C SER A 463 12.27 -10.94 20.07
N GLU A 464 11.96 -11.83 21.03
CA GLU A 464 10.83 -11.67 21.98
C GLU A 464 10.94 -12.74 23.08
N GLY A 465 11.00 -12.33 24.35
CA GLY A 465 11.27 -13.22 25.47
C GLY A 465 12.54 -14.06 25.27
N ASP A 466 12.44 -15.37 25.49
CA ASP A 466 13.51 -16.34 25.25
C ASP A 466 13.70 -16.72 23.76
N SER A 467 12.87 -16.21 22.84
CA SER A 467 12.99 -16.55 21.41
C SER A 467 14.20 -15.87 20.76
N ASP A 468 15.05 -16.69 20.13
CA ASP A 468 16.18 -16.25 19.30
C ASP A 468 15.77 -15.15 18.30
N GLY A 469 16.72 -14.30 17.93
CA GLY A 469 16.45 -13.18 17.04
C GLY A 469 16.15 -13.55 15.58
N GLY A 470 15.56 -12.60 14.86
CA GLY A 470 15.29 -12.70 13.43
C GLY A 470 16.12 -11.74 12.55
N SER A 471 15.87 -11.80 11.25
CA SER A 471 16.30 -10.80 10.26
C SER A 471 15.13 -9.89 9.89
N LEU A 472 15.41 -8.60 9.74
CA LEU A 472 14.44 -7.58 9.35
C LEU A 472 15.14 -6.53 8.48
N VAL A 473 14.63 -6.32 7.27
CA VAL A 473 15.04 -5.23 6.39
C VAL A 473 13.89 -4.24 6.33
N ALA A 474 14.19 -2.96 6.53
CA ALA A 474 13.19 -1.90 6.52
C ALA A 474 13.55 -0.79 5.52
N ARG A 475 12.52 -0.22 4.88
CA ARG A 475 12.69 0.93 3.97
C ARG A 475 11.44 1.80 3.91
N ASN A 476 11.63 3.10 3.70
CA ASN A 476 10.54 4.06 3.41
C ASN A 476 9.39 4.13 4.43
N ASN A 477 9.56 3.70 5.69
CA ASN A 477 8.49 3.78 6.70
C ASN A 477 8.38 5.21 7.27
N THR A 478 7.16 5.68 7.55
CA THR A 478 6.88 6.93 8.27
C THR A 478 6.79 6.66 9.76
N LEU A 479 7.42 7.52 10.57
CA LEU A 479 7.43 7.44 12.03
C LEU A 479 6.94 8.76 12.62
N VAL A 480 5.90 8.71 13.46
CA VAL A 480 5.34 9.86 14.20
C VAL A 480 5.28 9.48 15.67
N ASN A 481 5.91 10.30 16.53
CA ASN A 481 5.96 10.06 17.98
C ASN A 481 6.29 8.59 18.36
N SER A 482 7.23 7.99 17.62
CA SER A 482 7.56 6.55 17.68
C SER A 482 9.07 6.35 17.80
N GLY A 483 9.49 5.20 18.32
CA GLY A 483 10.90 4.84 18.44
C GLY A 483 11.60 4.59 17.09
N PRO A 484 12.91 4.29 17.11
CA PRO A 484 13.66 3.98 15.90
C PRO A 484 13.24 2.62 15.32
N VAL A 485 13.31 2.49 14.00
CA VAL A 485 13.23 1.18 13.33
C VAL A 485 14.56 0.46 13.46
N LEU A 486 14.50 -0.77 13.99
CA LEU A 486 15.61 -1.69 14.16
C LEU A 486 15.68 -2.64 12.95
N THR A 487 16.88 -2.97 12.49
CA THR A 487 17.10 -3.87 11.34
C THR A 487 18.23 -4.85 11.61
N SER A 488 18.18 -6.02 10.97
CA SER A 488 19.13 -7.11 11.18
C SER A 488 19.22 -8.03 9.97
N GLY A 489 20.42 -8.54 9.69
CA GLY A 489 20.65 -9.61 8.72
C GLY A 489 20.21 -9.28 7.29
N SER A 490 19.48 -10.21 6.66
CA SER A 490 18.97 -10.07 5.30
C SER A 490 17.70 -10.88 5.10
N VAL A 491 16.86 -10.46 4.14
CA VAL A 491 15.54 -11.04 3.88
C VAL A 491 15.50 -11.55 2.44
N GLY A 492 14.79 -12.66 2.20
CA GLY A 492 14.60 -13.23 0.87
C GLY A 492 13.87 -12.27 -0.08
N SER A 493 14.03 -12.50 -1.39
CA SER A 493 13.36 -11.69 -2.42
C SER A 493 11.85 -11.95 -2.44
N ILE A 494 11.04 -10.89 -2.36
CA ILE A 494 9.60 -10.96 -2.64
C ILE A 494 9.39 -11.31 -4.12
N PRO A 495 8.69 -12.41 -4.46
CA PRO A 495 8.66 -12.92 -5.84
C PRO A 495 7.49 -12.37 -6.69
N TYR A 496 6.47 -11.77 -6.06
CA TYR A 496 5.29 -11.24 -6.72
C TYR A 496 5.42 -9.74 -7.02
N ALA A 497 4.68 -9.26 -8.01
CA ALA A 497 4.51 -7.83 -8.26
C ALA A 497 3.56 -7.21 -7.23
N PHE A 498 3.87 -5.99 -6.80
CA PHE A 498 3.01 -5.15 -5.96
C PHE A 498 3.28 -3.68 -6.28
N THR A 499 2.31 -2.82 -5.96
CA THR A 499 2.52 -1.36 -5.95
C THR A 499 2.38 -0.89 -4.52
N ALA A 500 3.46 -0.34 -3.95
CA ALA A 500 3.39 0.33 -2.66
C ALA A 500 2.96 1.79 -2.84
N GLU A 501 2.09 2.29 -1.97
CA GLU A 501 1.83 3.72 -1.85
C GLU A 501 2.95 4.42 -1.02
N SER A 502 2.91 5.75 -0.96
CA SER A 502 3.83 6.49 -0.08
C SER A 502 3.48 6.24 1.38
N SER A 503 4.46 5.99 2.25
CA SER A 503 4.18 5.79 3.68
C SER A 503 3.45 6.95 4.32
N GLY A 504 3.61 8.18 3.83
CA GLY A 504 2.89 9.35 4.32
C GLY A 504 1.39 9.37 3.95
N THR A 505 0.94 8.63 2.93
CA THR A 505 -0.50 8.55 2.55
C THR A 505 -1.23 7.41 3.25
N VAL A 506 -0.51 6.35 3.66
CA VAL A 506 -1.04 5.16 4.33
C VAL A 506 -2.02 5.45 5.46
N LYS A 507 -1.73 6.39 6.37
CA LYS A 507 -2.66 6.73 7.45
C LYS A 507 -4.01 7.22 6.93
N ALA A 508 -4.05 7.97 5.83
CA ALA A 508 -5.31 8.39 5.22
C ALA A 508 -5.97 7.23 4.47
N SER A 509 -5.23 6.57 3.58
CA SER A 509 -5.67 5.43 2.77
C SER A 509 -6.28 4.31 3.62
N VAL A 510 -5.61 3.92 4.70
CA VAL A 510 -6.05 2.85 5.61
C VAL A 510 -7.25 3.25 6.46
N ASN A 511 -7.35 4.47 6.99
CA ASN A 511 -8.57 4.89 7.70
C ASN A 511 -9.77 5.06 6.74
N ALA A 512 -9.52 5.41 5.48
CA ALA A 512 -10.54 5.49 4.44
C ALA A 512 -11.01 4.11 3.95
N GLY A 513 -10.08 3.18 3.73
CA GLY A 513 -10.35 1.89 3.07
C GLY A 513 -10.51 0.68 4.00
N ALA A 514 -9.84 0.60 5.15
CA ALA A 514 -9.80 -0.63 5.94
C ALA A 514 -11.05 -0.90 6.77
N GLY A 515 -11.27 -2.18 7.06
CA GLY A 515 -12.36 -2.69 7.91
C GLY A 515 -13.68 -2.89 7.18
N THR A 516 -14.72 -3.21 7.96
CA THR A 516 -16.03 -3.62 7.42
C THR A 516 -16.86 -2.45 6.90
N GLY A 517 -17.75 -2.74 5.95
CA GLY A 517 -18.64 -1.77 5.30
C GLY A 517 -18.02 -1.00 4.14
N LYS A 518 -16.75 -1.27 3.82
CA LYS A 518 -15.98 -0.58 2.77
C LYS A 518 -16.07 -1.27 1.40
N ILE A 519 -16.44 -2.56 1.41
CA ILE A 519 -16.71 -3.37 0.22
C ILE A 519 -18.13 -3.96 0.27
N SER A 520 -18.71 -4.25 -0.89
CA SER A 520 -20.01 -4.91 -0.99
C SER A 520 -19.89 -6.43 -0.80
N GLY A 521 -20.43 -6.95 0.30
CA GLY A 521 -20.62 -8.38 0.52
C GLY A 521 -21.97 -8.91 0.06
#